data_AF-A0A9X1NLZ9-F1
#
_entry.id   AF-A0A9X1NLZ9-F1
#
_cell.length_a   1.000
_cell.length_b   1.000
_cell.length_c   1.000
_cell.angle_alpha   90.00
_cell.angle_beta   90.00
_cell.angle_gamma   90.00
#
_symmetry.space_group_name_H-M   'P 1'
#
loop_
_entity.id
_entity.type
_entity.pdbx_description
1 polymer ?
#
loop_
_entity_poly.entity_id
_entity_poly.type
_entity_poly.pdbx_seq_one_letter_code
_entity_poly.pdbx_strand_id
1 'polypeptide(L)' 'MAKKLFPVVLRGYDTDQIDELFTRIDEVLANGDADARAAVREELKSTVFTFAARGYPPTDVAMAVDQRLSALS' A
#
# COMPACT_ATOMS: atom_id res chain seq x y z
N MET A 1 -15.52 -5.25 12.75
CA MET A 1 -15.11 -3.91 12.27
C MET A 1 -13.88 -4.11 11.41
N ALA A 2 -13.92 -3.75 10.13
CA ALA A 2 -12.72 -3.82 9.29
C ALA A 2 -11.66 -2.90 9.90
N LYS A 3 -10.49 -3.46 10.21
CA LYS A 3 -9.37 -2.73 10.77
C LYS A 3 -8.85 -1.80 9.68
N LYS A 4 -9.16 -0.52 9.77
CA LYS A 4 -8.58 0.47 8.86
C LYS A 4 -7.07 0.50 9.06
N LEU A 5 -6.33 0.46 7.95
CA LEU A 5 -4.87 0.50 7.98
C LEU A 5 -4.36 1.83 8.52
N PHE A 6 -5.06 2.93 8.20
CA PHE A 6 -4.68 4.29 8.58
C PHE A 6 -5.88 5.13 9.06
N PRO A 7 -5.65 6.24 9.78
CA PRO A 7 -6.70 7.22 10.04
C PRO A 7 -7.27 7.78 8.73
N VAL A 8 -8.58 8.02 8.67
CA VAL A 8 -9.22 8.61 7.48
C VAL A 8 -9.24 10.13 7.60
N VAL A 9 -8.67 10.80 6.60
CA VAL A 9 -8.62 12.26 6.49
C VAL A 9 -9.49 12.75 5.32
N LEU A 10 -9.83 14.04 5.33
CA LEU A 10 -10.41 14.71 4.16
C LEU A 10 -9.29 14.94 3.15
N ARG A 11 -9.54 14.59 1.88
CA ARG A 11 -8.57 14.66 0.76
C ARG A 11 -7.34 13.76 0.98
N GLY A 12 -7.58 12.46 1.05
CA GLY A 12 -6.54 11.44 1.10
C GLY A 12 -6.52 10.57 -0.15
N TYR A 13 -5.64 9.58 -0.16
CA TYR A 13 -5.69 8.50 -1.15
C TYR A 13 -6.89 7.58 -0.92
N ASP A 14 -7.45 7.07 -2.01
CA ASP A 14 -8.57 6.15 -1.96
C ASP A 14 -8.28 4.96 -1.03
N THR A 15 -9.11 4.76 -0.02
CA THR A 15 -8.87 3.71 0.99
C THR A 15 -8.99 2.31 0.40
N ASP A 16 -9.90 2.12 -0.56
CA ASP A 16 -10.14 0.81 -1.16
C ASP A 16 -8.96 0.45 -2.07
N GLN A 17 -8.45 1.43 -2.84
CA GLN A 17 -7.24 1.25 -3.65
C GLN A 17 -6.02 0.88 -2.79
N ILE A 18 -5.84 1.54 -1.65
CA ILE A 18 -4.72 1.27 -0.74
C ILE A 18 -4.91 -0.08 -0.04
N ASP A 19 -6.10 -0.38 0.49
CA ASP A 19 -6.36 -1.64 1.19
C ASP A 19 -6.16 -2.86 0.25
N GLU A 20 -6.62 -2.78 -1.00
CA GLU A 20 -6.44 -3.83 -2.00
C GLU A 20 -4.95 -4.04 -2.33
N LEU A 21 -4.22 -2.95 -2.61
CA LEU A 21 -2.80 -3.01 -2.91
C LEU A 21 -2.01 -3.61 -1.74
N PHE A 22 -2.26 -3.13 -0.53
CA PHE A 22 -1.54 -3.57 0.67
C PHE A 22 -1.83 -5.03 1.00
N THR A 23 -3.08 -5.48 0.83
CA THR A 23 -3.43 -6.89 1.02
C THR A 23 -2.64 -7.77 0.06
N ARG A 24 -2.57 -7.39 -1.23
CA ARG A 24 -1.81 -8.13 -2.23
C ARG A 24 -0.31 -8.17 -1.95
N ILE A 25 0.27 -7.05 -1.51
CA ILE A 25 1.69 -6.98 -1.12
C ILE A 25 1.96 -7.91 0.07
N ASP A 26 1.10 -7.86 1.09
CA ASP A 26 1.27 -8.64 2.31
C ASP A 26 1.12 -10.15 2.02
N GLU A 27 0.24 -10.55 1.10
CA GLU A 27 0.13 -11.92 0.60
C GLU A 27 1.41 -12.40 -0.12
N VAL A 28 1.99 -11.55 -0.98
CA VAL A 28 3.26 -11.86 -1.68
C VAL A 28 4.45 -11.87 -0.73
N LEU A 29 4.46 -11.01 0.28
CA LEU A 29 5.48 -11.05 1.33
C LEU A 29 5.40 -12.36 2.15
N ALA A 30 4.18 -12.82 2.45
CA ALA A 30 3.97 -14.02 3.25
C ALA A 30 4.25 -15.32 2.48
N ASN A 31 3.81 -15.42 1.22
CA ASN A 31 3.80 -16.68 0.46
C ASN A 31 4.59 -16.62 -0.86
N GLY A 32 5.07 -15.45 -1.28
CA GLY A 32 5.71 -15.25 -2.58
C GLY A 32 7.23 -15.45 -2.56
N ASP A 33 7.74 -15.93 -3.69
CA ASP A 33 9.16 -16.11 -3.98
C ASP A 33 9.87 -14.77 -4.25
N ALA A 34 11.20 -14.79 -4.32
CA ALA A 34 12.03 -13.60 -4.55
C ALA A 34 11.63 -12.84 -5.83
N ASP A 35 11.25 -13.55 -6.90
CA ASP A 35 10.79 -12.95 -8.15
C ASP A 35 9.44 -12.23 -7.99
N ALA A 36 8.51 -12.82 -7.22
CA ALA A 36 7.22 -12.19 -6.92
C ALA A 36 7.40 -10.92 -6.08
N ARG A 37 8.34 -10.94 -5.13
CA ARG A 37 8.70 -9.76 -4.32
C ARG A 37 9.30 -8.64 -5.18
N ALA A 38 10.17 -8.98 -6.13
CA ALA A 38 10.73 -8.01 -7.07
C ALA A 38 9.66 -7.41 -7.99
N ALA A 39 8.72 -8.21 -8.49
CA ALA A 39 7.62 -7.72 -9.32
C ALA A 39 6.70 -6.74 -8.55
N VAL A 40 6.32 -7.11 -7.33
CA VAL A 40 5.49 -6.25 -6.45
C VAL A 40 6.22 -4.96 -6.08
N ARG A 41 7.54 -5.01 -5.87
CA ARG A 41 8.36 -3.82 -5.62
C ARG A 41 8.29 -2.82 -6.78
N GLU A 42 8.39 -3.30 -8.02
CA GLU A 42 8.29 -2.43 -9.20
C GLU A 42 6.86 -1.91 -9.41
N GLU A 43 5.84 -2.74 -9.15
CA GLU A 43 4.43 -2.33 -9.15
C GLU A 43 4.18 -1.19 -8.15
N LEU A 44 4.68 -1.31 -6.92
CA LEU A 44 4.61 -0.26 -5.88
C LEU A 44 5.24 1.06 -6.32
N LYS A 45 6.38 1.02 -7.03
CA LYS A 45 7.08 2.23 -7.52
C LYS A 45 6.35 2.91 -8.66
N SER A 46 5.69 2.15 -9.54
CA SER A 46 4.94 2.67 -10.68
C SER A 46 3.48 3.00 -10.37
N THR A 47 2.96 2.56 -9.22
CA THR A 47 1.56 2.77 -8.86
C THR A 47 1.28 4.26 -8.60
N VAL A 48 0.25 4.78 -9.27
CA VAL A 48 -0.28 6.12 -9.02
C VAL A 48 -1.52 6.01 -8.15
N PHE A 49 -1.48 6.64 -6.99
CA PHE A 49 -2.60 6.67 -6.07
C PHE A 49 -3.60 7.77 -6.45
N THR A 50 -4.88 7.41 -6.45
CA THR A 50 -5.97 8.33 -6.76
C THR A 50 -6.40 9.07 -5.49
N PHE A 51 -6.63 10.37 -5.60
CA PHE A 51 -7.17 11.16 -4.50
C PHE A 51 -8.69 11.01 -4.40
N ALA A 52 -9.17 10.75 -3.19
CA ALA A 52 -10.58 10.70 -2.85
C ALA A 52 -10.95 11.80 -1.85
N ALA A 53 -12.22 12.20 -1.83
CA ALA A 53 -12.73 13.21 -0.89
C ALA A 53 -12.51 12.79 0.58
N ARG A 54 -12.52 11.49 0.85
CA ARG A 54 -12.12 10.87 2.12
C ARG A 54 -11.18 9.72 1.81
N GLY A 55 -10.03 9.71 2.47
CA GLY A 55 -8.96 8.79 2.13
C GLY A 55 -7.92 8.66 3.22
N TYR A 56 -6.91 7.83 2.97
CA TYR A 56 -5.74 7.75 3.83
C TYR A 56 -4.78 8.91 3.58
N PRO A 57 -4.13 9.45 4.63
CA PRO A 57 -3.22 10.56 4.48
C PRO A 57 -2.00 10.15 3.64
N PRO A 58 -1.60 10.97 2.64
CA PRO A 58 -0.46 10.64 1.78
C PRO A 58 0.84 10.40 2.53
N THR A 59 1.04 11.06 3.68
CA THR A 59 2.22 10.89 4.54
C THR A 59 2.29 9.49 5.16
N ASP A 60 1.17 8.98 5.68
CA ASP A 60 1.16 7.67 6.34
C ASP A 60 1.26 6.56 5.28
N VAL A 61 0.60 6.75 4.13
CA VAL A 61 0.72 5.85 2.98
C VAL A 61 2.17 5.81 2.49
N ALA A 62 2.83 6.95 2.32
CA ALA A 62 4.23 7.00 1.89
C ALA A 62 5.17 6.30 2.87
N MET A 63 4.99 6.51 4.18
CA MET A 63 5.76 5.83 5.21
C MET A 63 5.55 4.31 5.20
N ALA A 64 4.30 3.86 5.01
CA ALA A 64 3.99 2.44 4.97
C ALA A 64 4.46 1.75 3.67
N VAL A 65 4.49 2.48 2.56
CA VAL A 65 5.13 2.08 1.30
C VAL A 65 6.63 1.89 1.52
N ASP A 66 7.30 2.86 2.14
CA ASP A 66 8.74 2.79 2.43
C ASP A 66 9.10 1.59 3.34
N GLN A 67 8.27 1.35 4.36
CA GLN A 67 8.43 0.18 5.24
C GLN A 67 8.30 -1.15 4.49
N ARG A 68 7.35 -1.27 3.55
CA ARG A 68 7.17 -2.48 2.72
C ARG A 68 8.29 -2.64 1.69
N LEU A 69 8.73 -1.55 1.07
CA LEU A 69 9.90 -1.56 0.19
C LEU A 69 11.16 -2.02 0.91
N SER A 70 11.33 -1.62 2.18
CA SER A 70 12.43 -2.09 3.03
C SER A 70 12.30 -3.57 3.40
N ALA A 71 11.08 -4.08 3.61
CA ALA A 71 10.83 -5.50 3.88
C ALA A 71 10.98 -6.40 2.65
N LEU A 72 10.80 -5.83 1.45
CA LEU A 72 11.01 -6.49 0.15
C LEU A 72 12.47 -6.44 -0.33
N SER A 73 13.36 -5.76 0.42
CA SER A 73 14.80 -5.61 0.12
C SER A 73 15.62 -6.86 0.45
#